data_AF-A0A2K2DLL2-F1
#
_entry.id   AF-A0A2K2DLL2-F1
#
_cell.length_a   1.000
_cell.length_b   1.000
_cell.length_c   1.000
_cell.angle_alpha   90.00
_cell.angle_beta   90.00
_cell.angle_gamma   90.00
#
_symmetry.space_group_name_H-M   'P 1'
#
loop_
_entity.id
_entity.type
_entity.pdbx_description
1 polymer ?
#
loop_
_entity_poly.entity_id
_entity_poly.type
_entity_poly.pdbx_seq_one_letter_code
_entity_poly.pdbx_strand_id
1 'polypeptide(L)'
;MDDGGRIPARPTTAEGEERPLKVVFASPAEHFTDAAPIGNGSLGAMVWGGVASEKLQLNLDTLWTGVPGNYTDPSVPSAVAVVRKLVHDRQFVDATNAASGLYGGPTEVYQPLGDVNIEFGTSSQDYSSYKRELDLHTATVLVTYNIGEVQYTREHFCSNPHQVIVTKLSANKSGHISCTLSLDSKLTHSVRVTNANEMIMDGTCPGQRHVLQQNETNDATDWVLLLVTAASSFSGPFINPSNSKIDPESVALRNLNMSRNVTFDQLKAAHLKDYQGLFHRVSLILSHAPAIEKTNLNETGEAIKITAERVNSFRSNEDPSLVELLFQYGRYLLISCSRPGTQVSNLQGIWNQDLSPAWQSAPHLNINLQMNYWPTLPCNLGECQEPLIDFIAALAVNGTKTAKINYQTSGWVTHHVSDIWAKSSAFNEDAKYAVWPMGGAWLCTHLWEHYQYSLDKEFLKNTAYPLLEGCALFLADWLTEGRNGYLETNPSISPEHSFIAPDSGGQQASVSYSTTMDVSIIREIFMAIISSAEVLGKSDSTLVPKIKKALSRLTPIMIAKDHTIMEWAQDFEDPEVHHRHLSHLFGLYPGHTITMQKNPGICEAVANSLYKRGLHNTMSNCT
;
A
#
# COMPACT_ATOMS: atom_id res chain seq x y z
N MET A 1 -44.38 21.06 -2.52
CA MET A 1 -44.55 19.74 -3.15
C MET A 1 -44.07 19.90 -4.57
N ASP A 2 -42.81 19.60 -4.80
CA ASP A 2 -42.19 19.64 -6.10
C ASP A 2 -41.29 18.41 -6.15
N ASP A 3 -41.79 17.38 -6.82
CA ASP A 3 -41.16 16.07 -6.93
C ASP A 3 -39.99 16.21 -7.91
N GLY A 4 -38.79 16.32 -7.35
CA GLY A 4 -37.54 16.35 -8.10
C GLY A 4 -37.41 15.10 -8.97
N GLY A 5 -37.48 15.30 -10.29
CA GLY A 5 -37.44 14.27 -11.31
C GLY A 5 -36.29 13.28 -11.11
N ARG A 6 -36.62 12.06 -10.68
CA ARG A 6 -35.77 10.89 -10.86
C ARG A 6 -35.74 10.58 -12.35
N ILE A 7 -34.57 10.76 -12.96
CA ILE A 7 -34.28 10.20 -14.28
C ILE A 7 -34.48 8.68 -14.17
N PRO A 8 -35.37 8.05 -14.96
CA PRO A 8 -35.56 6.61 -14.89
C PRO A 8 -34.27 5.91 -15.34
N ALA A 9 -33.84 4.94 -14.55
CA ALA A 9 -32.75 4.05 -14.93
C ALA A 9 -33.07 3.43 -16.30
N ARG A 10 -32.14 3.57 -17.25
CA ARG A 10 -32.23 2.90 -18.55
C ARG A 10 -32.34 1.39 -18.31
N PRO A 11 -33.20 0.66 -19.03
CA PRO A 11 -33.23 -0.78 -18.97
C PRO A 11 -31.88 -1.33 -19.42
N THR A 12 -31.26 -2.16 -18.58
CA THR A 12 -30.07 -2.96 -18.91
C THR A 12 -30.49 -4.08 -19.86
N THR A 13 -30.64 -3.76 -21.14
CA THR A 13 -30.76 -4.75 -22.21
C THR A 13 -29.46 -4.79 -23.02
N ALA A 14 -28.53 -5.62 -22.56
CA ALA A 14 -27.55 -6.32 -23.38
C ALA A 14 -26.87 -7.38 -22.49
N GLU A 15 -27.34 -8.63 -22.56
CA GLU A 15 -26.48 -9.79 -22.30
C GLU A 15 -25.41 -9.80 -23.41
N GLY A 16 -24.41 -8.94 -23.27
CA GLY A 16 -23.15 -9.07 -24.00
C GLY A 16 -22.25 -9.98 -23.18
N GLU A 17 -21.61 -10.96 -23.83
CA GLU A 17 -20.57 -11.78 -23.19
C GLU A 17 -19.60 -10.88 -22.41
N GLU A 18 -19.51 -11.10 -21.10
CA GLU A 18 -18.65 -10.33 -20.20
C GLU A 18 -17.20 -10.49 -20.67
N ARG A 19 -16.53 -9.38 -21.00
CA ARG A 19 -15.15 -9.45 -21.52
C ARG A 19 -14.22 -10.03 -20.45
N PRO A 20 -13.27 -10.91 -20.82
CA PRO A 20 -12.40 -11.54 -19.83
C PRO A 20 -11.45 -10.51 -19.20
N LEU A 21 -11.68 -10.15 -17.94
CA LEU A 21 -10.72 -9.41 -17.11
C LEU A 21 -9.62 -10.37 -16.63
N LYS A 22 -8.74 -10.77 -17.56
CA LYS A 22 -7.67 -11.74 -17.31
C LYS A 22 -6.30 -11.14 -17.60
N VAL A 23 -5.37 -11.33 -16.67
CA VAL A 23 -3.94 -11.18 -16.92
C VAL A 23 -3.43 -12.50 -17.47
N VAL A 24 -2.99 -12.50 -18.73
CA VAL A 24 -2.54 -13.70 -19.46
C VAL A 24 -1.04 -13.68 -19.65
N PHE A 25 -0.40 -14.78 -19.31
CA PHE A 25 1.05 -14.97 -19.35
C PHE A 25 1.44 -15.95 -20.47
N ALA A 26 2.58 -15.69 -21.12
CA ALA A 26 3.06 -16.50 -22.25
C ALA A 26 3.60 -17.87 -21.84
N SER A 27 4.16 -17.94 -20.64
CA SER A 27 5.05 -19.01 -20.18
C SER A 27 5.02 -19.10 -18.66
N PRO A 28 5.65 -20.15 -18.09
CA PRO A 28 6.09 -20.11 -16.70
C PRO A 28 6.86 -18.82 -16.41
N ALA A 29 6.75 -18.34 -15.17
CA ALA A 29 7.47 -17.17 -14.70
C ALA A 29 8.98 -17.45 -14.64
N GLU A 30 9.78 -16.49 -15.10
CA GLU A 30 11.24 -16.51 -14.94
C GLU A 30 11.71 -15.54 -13.85
N HIS A 31 10.86 -14.57 -13.51
CA HIS A 31 11.10 -13.53 -12.54
C HIS A 31 9.99 -13.48 -11.49
N PHE A 32 10.19 -12.67 -10.46
CA PHE A 32 9.13 -12.41 -9.49
C PHE A 32 8.01 -11.57 -10.12
N THR A 33 8.37 -10.61 -10.97
CA THR A 33 7.46 -9.62 -11.55
C THR A 33 6.54 -10.17 -12.64
N ASP A 34 6.81 -11.36 -13.15
CA ASP A 34 5.94 -12.09 -14.08
C ASP A 34 5.25 -13.30 -13.44
N ALA A 35 5.40 -13.52 -12.13
CA ALA A 35 4.56 -14.43 -11.35
C ALA A 35 3.20 -13.79 -11.03
N ALA A 36 2.16 -14.61 -10.83
CA ALA A 36 0.81 -14.11 -10.61
C ALA A 36 0.52 -13.93 -9.10
N PRO A 37 0.21 -12.71 -8.62
CA PRO A 37 -0.11 -12.49 -7.21
C PRO A 37 -1.49 -13.03 -6.88
N ILE A 38 -1.64 -13.70 -5.73
CA ILE A 38 -2.89 -13.99 -5.04
C ILE A 38 -2.77 -13.61 -3.56
N GLY A 39 -3.87 -13.23 -2.93
CA GLY A 39 -3.86 -12.89 -1.51
C GLY A 39 -5.26 -12.68 -0.94
N ASN A 40 -5.36 -12.78 0.39
CA ASN A 40 -6.60 -12.59 1.14
C ASN A 40 -6.54 -11.40 2.12
N GLY A 41 -5.58 -10.50 1.94
CA GLY A 41 -5.25 -9.40 2.83
C GLY A 41 -4.10 -9.71 3.78
N SER A 42 -4.03 -10.93 4.35
CA SER A 42 -2.98 -11.33 5.29
C SER A 42 -1.97 -12.30 4.68
N LEU A 43 -2.45 -13.43 4.17
CA LEU A 43 -1.65 -14.43 3.48
C LEU A 43 -1.63 -14.12 1.98
N GLY A 44 -0.44 -14.16 1.40
CA GLY A 44 -0.23 -13.92 -0.03
C GLY A 44 0.67 -14.98 -0.65
N ALA A 45 0.52 -15.18 -1.96
CA ALA A 45 1.48 -15.93 -2.75
C ALA A 45 1.70 -15.35 -4.14
N MET A 46 2.91 -15.54 -4.68
CA MET A 46 3.21 -15.36 -6.10
C MET A 46 3.31 -16.73 -6.77
N VAL A 47 2.45 -16.98 -7.77
CA VAL A 47 2.32 -18.27 -8.48
C VAL A 47 3.16 -18.26 -9.76
N TRP A 48 4.15 -19.16 -9.85
CA TRP A 48 5.14 -19.15 -10.94
C TRP A 48 4.66 -19.90 -12.19
N GLY A 49 3.89 -20.97 -12.04
CA GLY A 49 3.35 -21.71 -13.18
C GLY A 49 4.32 -22.68 -13.85
N GLY A 50 5.40 -23.12 -13.19
CA GLY A 50 6.40 -23.99 -13.81
C GLY A 50 5.89 -25.42 -14.06
N VAL A 51 6.25 -26.01 -15.20
CA VAL A 51 5.72 -27.31 -15.64
C VAL A 51 6.37 -28.48 -14.89
N ALA A 52 7.70 -28.48 -14.81
CA ALA A 52 8.47 -29.50 -14.09
C ALA A 52 8.50 -29.26 -12.57
N SER A 53 8.48 -28.00 -12.17
CA SER A 53 8.46 -27.58 -10.77
C SER A 53 7.58 -26.34 -10.65
N GLU A 54 6.58 -26.40 -9.79
CA GLU A 54 5.74 -25.25 -9.43
C GLU A 54 6.27 -24.62 -8.14
N LYS A 55 6.22 -23.29 -8.07
CA LYS A 55 6.64 -22.53 -6.90
C LYS A 55 5.56 -21.52 -6.53
N LEU A 56 5.15 -21.59 -5.27
CA LEU A 56 4.31 -20.57 -4.63
C LEU A 56 5.18 -19.84 -3.62
N GLN A 57 5.59 -18.61 -3.93
CA GLN A 57 6.36 -17.81 -2.98
C GLN A 57 5.39 -17.13 -2.02
N LEU A 58 5.52 -17.43 -0.73
CA LEU A 58 4.59 -17.08 0.32
C LEU A 58 4.99 -15.81 1.07
N ASN A 59 3.97 -15.08 1.48
CA ASN A 59 4.09 -13.91 2.34
C ASN A 59 3.00 -13.92 3.40
N LEU A 60 3.32 -13.36 4.57
CA LEU A 60 2.37 -13.11 5.64
C LEU A 60 2.53 -11.64 6.05
N ASP A 61 1.45 -10.86 6.00
CA ASP A 61 1.43 -9.42 6.30
C ASP A 61 2.05 -9.03 7.64
N THR A 62 2.05 -9.94 8.62
CA THR A 62 2.61 -9.76 9.96
C THR A 62 4.06 -10.24 10.14
N LEU A 63 4.73 -10.75 9.09
CA LEU A 63 6.11 -11.23 9.19
C LEU A 63 7.12 -10.10 8.93
N TRP A 64 7.60 -9.50 10.02
CA TRP A 64 8.57 -8.40 9.99
C TRP A 64 9.72 -8.68 10.96
N THR A 65 10.85 -8.02 10.74
CA THR A 65 11.96 -8.02 11.70
C THR A 65 11.63 -7.20 12.95
N GLY A 66 12.48 -7.34 13.96
CA GLY A 66 12.48 -6.47 15.13
C GLY A 66 11.35 -6.72 16.12
N VAL A 67 11.21 -5.78 17.04
CA VAL A 67 10.27 -5.79 18.16
C VAL A 67 9.85 -4.36 18.48
N PRO A 68 8.79 -4.13 19.28
CA PRO A 68 8.40 -2.78 19.68
C PRO A 68 9.58 -2.00 20.31
N GLY A 69 9.87 -0.82 19.76
CA GLY A 69 11.03 0.00 20.14
C GLY A 69 10.67 1.24 20.96
N ASN A 70 11.71 1.97 21.40
CA ASN A 70 11.57 3.34 21.89
C ASN A 70 11.85 4.32 20.74
N TYR A 71 10.81 5.03 20.30
CA TYR A 71 10.88 5.98 19.18
C TYR A 71 11.07 7.44 19.64
N THR A 72 11.57 7.66 20.85
CA THR A 72 11.69 9.00 21.42
C THR A 72 13.13 9.29 21.84
N ASP A 73 13.53 10.54 21.72
CA ASP A 73 14.87 11.00 22.08
C ASP A 73 14.77 12.37 22.78
N PRO A 74 15.15 12.45 24.08
CA PRO A 74 15.05 13.67 24.88
C PRO A 74 16.07 14.76 24.49
N SER A 75 17.03 14.47 23.59
CA SER A 75 17.97 15.46 23.04
C SER A 75 17.39 16.25 21.86
N VAL A 76 16.36 15.71 21.18
CA VAL A 76 15.75 16.31 19.99
C VAL A 76 15.20 17.72 20.23
N PRO A 77 14.58 18.08 21.38
CA PRO A 77 14.14 19.46 21.62
C PRO A 77 15.26 20.49 21.48
N SER A 78 16.46 20.16 21.97
CA SER A 78 17.64 21.02 21.85
C SER A 78 18.10 21.15 20.40
N ALA A 79 18.10 20.04 19.65
CA ALA A 79 18.44 20.05 18.23
C ALA A 79 17.42 20.83 17.39
N VAL A 80 16.12 20.71 17.68
CA VAL A 80 15.05 21.53 17.08
C VAL A 80 15.30 23.02 17.30
N ALA A 81 15.71 23.43 18.51
CA ALA A 81 16.03 24.82 18.79
C ALA A 81 17.21 25.33 17.96
N VAL A 82 18.25 24.52 17.76
CA VAL A 82 19.40 24.84 16.90
C VAL A 82 18.97 24.99 15.45
N VAL A 83 18.25 24.01 14.90
CA VAL A 83 17.77 24.05 13.51
C VAL A 83 16.86 25.25 13.29
N ARG A 84 15.91 25.50 14.20
CA ARG A 84 15.01 26.66 14.12
C ARG A 84 15.78 27.97 14.05
N LYS A 85 16.82 28.12 14.87
CA LYS A 85 17.67 29.32 14.87
C LYS A 85 18.40 29.47 13.53
N LEU A 86 19.02 28.41 13.02
CA LEU A 86 19.73 28.44 11.74
C LEU A 86 18.79 28.79 10.57
N VAL A 87 17.58 28.23 10.54
CA VAL A 87 16.54 28.57 9.55
C VAL A 87 16.08 30.03 9.69
N HIS A 88 15.93 30.53 10.92
CA HIS A 88 15.58 31.93 11.18
C HIS A 88 16.66 32.88 10.62
N ASP A 89 17.92 32.56 10.87
CA ASP A 89 19.11 33.31 10.44
C ASP A 89 19.45 33.10 8.95
N ARG A 90 18.61 32.35 8.21
CA ARG A 90 18.78 32.00 6.78
C ARG A 90 20.02 31.16 6.46
N GLN A 91 20.58 30.47 7.45
CA GLN A 91 21.69 29.53 7.30
C GLN A 91 21.18 28.13 6.91
N PHE A 92 20.56 28.01 5.72
CA PHE A 92 19.84 26.78 5.32
C PHE A 92 20.74 25.55 5.15
N VAL A 93 21.99 25.73 4.70
CA VAL A 93 22.96 24.63 4.59
C VAL A 93 23.29 24.09 5.98
N ASP A 94 23.64 24.99 6.92
CA ASP A 94 23.93 24.61 8.30
C ASP A 94 22.71 23.99 8.98
N ALA A 95 21.50 24.52 8.73
CA ALA A 95 20.25 23.95 9.22
C ALA A 95 20.02 22.52 8.70
N THR A 96 20.29 22.29 7.41
CA THR A 96 20.18 20.96 6.78
C THR A 96 21.16 19.97 7.42
N ASN A 97 22.40 20.38 7.68
CA ASN A 97 23.39 19.55 8.35
C ASN A 97 23.02 19.27 9.82
N ALA A 98 22.57 20.30 10.54
CA ALA A 98 22.16 20.20 11.94
C ALA A 98 20.89 19.35 12.14
N ALA A 99 20.08 19.17 11.09
CA ALA A 99 18.87 18.35 11.13
C ALA A 99 19.14 16.86 11.40
N SER A 100 20.38 16.40 11.26
CA SER A 100 20.81 15.07 11.73
C SER A 100 20.56 14.84 13.22
N GLY A 101 20.55 15.89 14.05
CA GLY A 101 20.17 15.81 15.46
C GLY A 101 18.69 15.53 15.72
N LEU A 102 17.84 15.52 14.67
CA LEU A 102 16.42 15.18 14.75
C LEU A 102 16.15 13.74 14.28
N TYR A 103 17.17 13.03 13.79
CA TYR A 103 17.02 11.67 13.26
C TYR A 103 16.62 10.68 14.37
N GLY A 104 15.90 9.64 13.97
CA GLY A 104 15.56 8.51 14.82
C GLY A 104 16.34 7.25 14.43
N GLY A 105 15.80 6.10 14.82
CA GLY A 105 16.29 4.79 14.36
C GLY A 105 15.80 4.42 12.96
N PRO A 106 16.33 3.34 12.38
CA PRO A 106 15.81 2.76 11.14
C PRO A 106 14.41 2.16 11.36
N THR A 107 13.75 1.79 10.27
CA THR A 107 12.49 1.02 10.26
C THR A 107 12.79 -0.47 10.23
N GLU A 108 11.85 -1.26 10.74
CA GLU A 108 11.91 -2.71 10.58
C GLU A 108 11.53 -3.15 9.16
N VAL A 109 11.90 -4.39 8.81
CA VAL A 109 11.90 -4.89 7.44
C VAL A 109 10.82 -5.95 7.26
N TYR A 110 9.99 -5.81 6.23
CA TYR A 110 9.05 -6.86 5.84
C TYR A 110 9.81 -8.08 5.29
N GLN A 111 9.40 -9.29 5.63
CA GLN A 111 10.12 -10.52 5.21
C GLN A 111 9.23 -11.47 4.39
N PRO A 112 9.81 -12.18 3.40
CA PRO A 112 9.16 -13.33 2.78
C PRO A 112 8.95 -14.43 3.83
N LEU A 113 7.81 -15.13 3.75
CA LEU A 113 7.54 -16.26 4.62
C LEU A 113 8.37 -17.48 4.20
N GLY A 114 8.44 -17.72 2.89
CA GLY A 114 9.11 -18.88 2.31
C GLY A 114 8.44 -19.31 1.01
N ASP A 115 8.71 -20.51 0.55
CA ASP A 115 8.22 -21.05 -0.71
C ASP A 115 7.57 -22.43 -0.46
N VAL A 116 6.47 -22.70 -1.17
CA VAL A 116 6.00 -24.08 -1.41
C VAL A 116 6.51 -24.49 -2.78
N ASN A 117 7.35 -25.52 -2.84
CA ASN A 117 7.81 -26.11 -4.08
C ASN A 117 7.08 -27.43 -4.32
N ILE A 118 6.62 -27.62 -5.56
CA ILE A 118 5.94 -28.83 -6.00
C ILE A 118 6.70 -29.36 -7.21
N GLU A 119 7.50 -30.41 -7.00
CA GLU A 119 8.27 -31.03 -8.07
C GLU A 119 7.49 -32.18 -8.70
N PHE A 120 7.40 -32.17 -10.02
CA PHE A 120 6.72 -33.21 -10.78
C PHE A 120 7.77 -34.13 -11.41
N GLY A 121 7.52 -35.45 -11.40
CA GLY A 121 8.41 -36.46 -12.00
C GLY A 121 8.54 -36.40 -13.53
N THR A 122 8.05 -35.34 -14.16
CA THR A 122 7.96 -35.13 -15.62
C THR A 122 9.01 -34.14 -16.14
N SER A 123 10.06 -33.85 -15.36
CA SER A 123 11.08 -32.83 -15.67
C SER A 123 11.84 -33.04 -16.99
N SER A 124 11.75 -34.22 -17.61
CA SER A 124 12.39 -34.58 -18.88
C SER A 124 11.44 -34.65 -20.09
N GLN A 125 10.16 -34.28 -19.93
CA GLN A 125 9.15 -34.44 -20.97
C GLN A 125 8.74 -33.10 -21.59
N ASP A 126 8.64 -33.07 -22.93
CA ASP A 126 8.15 -31.91 -23.67
C ASP A 126 6.68 -31.64 -23.33
N TYR A 127 6.32 -30.37 -23.17
CA TYR A 127 4.95 -29.93 -22.95
C TYR A 127 4.42 -29.11 -24.12
N SER A 128 3.10 -29.04 -24.25
CA SER A 128 2.41 -28.22 -25.26
C SER A 128 1.16 -27.56 -24.68
N SER A 129 0.56 -26.65 -25.45
CA SER A 129 -0.71 -25.99 -25.09
C SER A 129 -0.68 -25.33 -23.70
N TYR A 130 0.47 -24.75 -23.33
CA TYR A 130 0.64 -24.08 -22.05
C TYR A 130 -0.21 -22.82 -21.99
N LYS A 131 -0.87 -22.63 -20.85
CA LYS A 131 -1.62 -21.42 -20.53
C LYS A 131 -1.47 -21.13 -19.05
N ARG A 132 -1.21 -19.88 -18.72
CA ARG A 132 -1.27 -19.34 -17.35
C ARG A 132 -2.04 -18.03 -17.36
N GLU A 133 -3.06 -17.94 -16.52
CA GLU A 133 -3.90 -16.74 -16.42
C GLU A 133 -4.29 -16.46 -14.97
N LEU A 134 -4.34 -15.18 -14.61
CA LEU A 134 -5.00 -14.68 -13.41
C LEU A 134 -6.34 -14.06 -13.83
N ASP A 135 -7.43 -14.63 -13.35
CA ASP A 135 -8.78 -14.13 -13.61
C ASP A 135 -9.22 -13.20 -12.48
N LEU A 136 -9.49 -11.94 -12.82
CA LEU A 136 -9.89 -10.92 -11.85
C LEU A 136 -11.36 -11.03 -11.44
N HIS A 137 -12.25 -11.74 -12.17
CA HIS A 137 -13.62 -11.98 -11.69
C HIS A 137 -13.67 -13.00 -10.55
N THR A 138 -12.67 -13.87 -10.45
CA THR A 138 -12.65 -14.99 -9.51
C THR A 138 -11.51 -14.90 -8.51
N ALA A 139 -10.50 -14.05 -8.74
CA ALA A 139 -9.24 -14.03 -7.98
C ALA A 139 -8.57 -15.42 -7.95
N THR A 140 -8.54 -16.09 -9.10
CA THR A 140 -7.95 -17.42 -9.27
C THR A 140 -6.87 -17.41 -10.33
N VAL A 141 -5.74 -18.08 -10.05
CA VAL A 141 -4.73 -18.40 -11.06
C VAL A 141 -4.99 -19.79 -11.60
N LEU A 142 -5.08 -19.91 -12.93
CA LEU A 142 -5.23 -21.17 -13.64
C LEU A 142 -3.98 -21.45 -14.48
N VAL A 143 -3.43 -22.65 -14.36
CA VAL A 143 -2.34 -23.15 -15.20
C VAL A 143 -2.79 -24.44 -15.88
N THR A 144 -2.68 -24.50 -17.20
CA THR A 144 -2.98 -25.72 -17.98
C THR A 144 -1.86 -26.02 -18.96
N TYR A 145 -1.52 -27.30 -19.14
CA TYR A 145 -0.55 -27.75 -20.14
C TYR A 145 -0.77 -29.24 -20.45
N ASN A 146 -0.26 -29.69 -21.58
CA ASN A 146 -0.32 -31.09 -21.99
C ASN A 146 1.07 -31.71 -21.96
N ILE A 147 1.17 -32.94 -21.43
CA ILE A 147 2.33 -33.81 -21.60
C ILE A 147 1.83 -35.09 -22.27
N GLY A 148 2.26 -35.32 -23.52
CA GLY A 148 1.64 -36.32 -24.40
C GLY A 148 0.14 -36.06 -24.56
N GLU A 149 -0.69 -37.05 -24.25
CA GLU A 149 -2.15 -36.96 -24.32
C GLU A 149 -2.82 -36.54 -22.99
N VAL A 150 -2.03 -36.30 -21.94
CA VAL A 150 -2.55 -35.95 -20.61
C VAL A 150 -2.55 -34.44 -20.47
N GLN A 151 -3.73 -33.87 -20.20
CA GLN A 151 -3.87 -32.47 -19.83
C GLN A 151 -3.79 -32.35 -18.31
N TYR A 152 -2.89 -31.51 -17.85
CA TYR A 152 -2.71 -31.13 -16.46
C TYR A 152 -3.35 -29.76 -16.22
N THR A 153 -4.02 -29.62 -15.08
CA THR A 153 -4.66 -28.37 -14.65
C THR A 153 -4.32 -28.10 -13.20
N ARG A 154 -3.87 -26.87 -12.92
CA ARG A 154 -3.63 -26.34 -11.58
C ARG A 154 -4.47 -25.10 -11.35
N GLU A 155 -5.19 -25.07 -10.24
CA GLU A 155 -6.00 -23.93 -9.84
C GLU A 155 -5.57 -23.45 -8.46
N HIS A 156 -5.29 -22.15 -8.34
CA HIS A 156 -4.79 -21.52 -7.11
C HIS A 156 -5.66 -20.31 -6.71
N PHE A 157 -5.99 -20.19 -5.43
CA PHE A 157 -6.60 -18.98 -4.86
C PHE A 157 -6.28 -18.85 -3.37
N CYS A 158 -6.42 -17.64 -2.83
CA CYS A 158 -6.24 -17.35 -1.41
C CYS A 158 -7.58 -16.94 -0.79
N SER A 159 -8.15 -17.81 0.04
CA SER A 159 -9.49 -17.65 0.60
C SER A 159 -9.45 -16.78 1.86
N ASN A 160 -10.15 -15.64 1.83
CA ASN A 160 -10.36 -14.81 3.01
C ASN A 160 -11.28 -15.48 4.06
N PRO A 161 -12.43 -16.08 3.70
CA PRO A 161 -13.32 -16.70 4.70
C PRO A 161 -12.69 -17.87 5.48
N HIS A 162 -11.71 -18.56 4.86
CA HIS A 162 -11.08 -19.76 5.44
C HIS A 162 -9.62 -19.54 5.85
N GLN A 163 -9.04 -18.36 5.56
CA GLN A 163 -7.65 -18.01 5.90
C GLN A 163 -6.63 -19.04 5.38
N VAL A 164 -6.75 -19.42 4.10
CA VAL A 164 -5.98 -20.52 3.48
C VAL A 164 -5.70 -20.27 1.99
N ILE A 165 -4.48 -20.56 1.54
CA ILE A 165 -4.18 -20.73 0.11
C ILE A 165 -4.59 -22.15 -0.29
N VAL A 166 -5.37 -22.25 -1.36
CA VAL A 166 -5.86 -23.51 -1.89
C VAL A 166 -5.20 -23.75 -3.25
N THR A 167 -4.60 -24.92 -3.43
CA THR A 167 -4.09 -25.38 -4.73
C THR A 167 -4.69 -26.73 -5.06
N LYS A 168 -5.36 -26.83 -6.22
CA LYS A 168 -5.87 -28.08 -6.77
C LYS A 168 -5.04 -28.50 -7.96
N LEU A 169 -4.42 -29.67 -7.89
CA LEU A 169 -3.69 -30.32 -8.99
C LEU A 169 -4.59 -31.41 -9.58
N SER A 170 -4.76 -31.44 -10.89
CA SER A 170 -5.62 -32.43 -11.56
C SER A 170 -5.08 -32.80 -12.93
N ALA A 171 -5.37 -34.03 -13.37
CA ALA A 171 -5.13 -34.52 -14.72
C ALA A 171 -6.43 -35.05 -15.33
N ASN A 172 -6.57 -34.95 -16.65
CA ASN A 172 -7.74 -35.53 -17.36
C ASN A 172 -7.68 -37.06 -17.49
N LYS A 173 -6.59 -37.71 -17.08
CA LYS A 173 -6.43 -39.16 -17.00
C LYS A 173 -6.08 -39.57 -15.56
N SER A 174 -6.75 -40.60 -15.05
CA SER A 174 -6.57 -41.14 -13.69
C SER A 174 -5.14 -41.67 -13.46
N GLY A 175 -4.62 -41.52 -12.25
CA GLY A 175 -3.29 -42.00 -11.83
C GLY A 175 -2.08 -41.21 -12.38
N HIS A 176 -2.30 -40.06 -13.01
CA HIS A 176 -1.23 -39.27 -13.66
C HIS A 176 -0.70 -38.09 -12.83
N ILE A 177 -1.14 -37.90 -11.58
CA ILE A 177 -0.58 -36.92 -10.66
C ILE A 177 0.36 -37.61 -9.66
N SER A 178 1.63 -37.24 -9.71
CA SER A 178 2.64 -37.58 -8.70
C SER A 178 3.56 -36.37 -8.52
N CYS A 179 3.82 -36.00 -7.28
CA CYS A 179 4.67 -34.86 -6.96
C CYS A 179 5.35 -35.00 -5.61
N THR A 180 6.49 -34.32 -5.49
CA THR A 180 7.23 -34.09 -4.25
C THR A 180 6.87 -32.69 -3.75
N LEU A 181 6.60 -32.55 -2.45
CA LEU A 181 6.33 -31.25 -1.85
C LEU A 181 7.49 -30.87 -0.93
N SER A 182 7.94 -29.64 -1.01
CA SER A 182 8.84 -29.09 0.00
C SER A 182 8.45 -27.68 0.40
N LEU A 183 8.72 -27.38 1.67
CA LEU A 183 8.65 -26.02 2.21
C LEU A 183 10.08 -25.53 2.39
N ASP A 184 10.31 -24.29 2.01
CA ASP A 184 11.58 -23.63 2.20
C ASP A 184 11.36 -22.20 2.71
N SER A 185 12.32 -21.64 3.44
CA SER A 185 12.40 -20.22 3.68
C SER A 185 13.85 -19.71 3.59
N LYS A 186 13.98 -18.46 3.12
CA LYS A 186 15.22 -17.68 3.27
C LYS A 186 15.48 -17.28 4.73
N LEU A 187 14.54 -17.54 5.65
CA LEU A 187 14.66 -17.33 7.10
C LEU A 187 15.01 -18.61 7.84
N THR A 188 15.43 -18.49 9.10
CA THR A 188 15.75 -19.64 9.95
C THR A 188 14.50 -20.46 10.20
N HIS A 189 14.49 -21.70 9.74
CA HIS A 189 13.32 -22.54 9.81
C HIS A 189 13.70 -24.01 10.05
N SER A 190 12.70 -24.77 10.46
CA SER A 190 12.71 -26.22 10.48
C SER A 190 11.44 -26.73 9.81
N VAL A 191 11.53 -27.89 9.17
CA VAL A 191 10.40 -28.54 8.53
C VAL A 191 10.23 -29.92 9.14
N ARG A 192 9.00 -30.27 9.46
CA ARG A 192 8.65 -31.63 9.87
C ARG A 192 7.38 -32.12 9.18
N VAL A 193 7.36 -33.40 8.88
CA VAL A 193 6.19 -34.11 8.37
C VAL A 193 5.49 -34.79 9.54
N THR A 194 4.16 -34.69 9.61
CA THR A 194 3.34 -35.41 10.59
C THR A 194 2.65 -36.59 9.92
N ASN A 195 2.18 -37.55 10.73
CA ASN A 195 1.49 -38.75 10.24
C ASN A 195 0.11 -38.47 9.58
N ALA A 196 -0.32 -37.20 9.50
CA ALA A 196 -1.65 -36.79 9.03
C ALA A 196 -1.65 -36.19 7.61
N ASN A 197 -0.66 -36.52 6.77
CA ASN A 197 -0.42 -35.84 5.48
C ASN A 197 -0.26 -34.32 5.66
N GLU A 198 0.52 -33.91 6.65
CA GLU A 198 0.82 -32.51 6.95
C GLU A 198 2.31 -32.29 6.94
N MET A 199 2.72 -31.15 6.40
CA MET A 199 4.06 -30.60 6.56
C MET A 199 3.95 -29.29 7.31
N ILE A 200 4.73 -29.13 8.37
CA ILE A 200 4.79 -27.92 9.18
C ILE A 200 6.17 -27.32 8.99
N MET A 201 6.21 -26.08 8.50
CA MET A 201 7.38 -25.22 8.56
C MET A 201 7.19 -24.25 9.72
N ASP A 202 8.06 -24.35 10.72
CA ASP A 202 8.16 -23.37 11.80
C ASP A 202 9.54 -22.70 11.74
N GLY A 203 9.61 -21.47 12.22
CA GLY A 203 10.83 -20.71 12.13
C GLY A 203 10.78 -19.47 12.98
N THR A 204 11.92 -18.80 13.03
CA THR A 204 12.02 -17.51 13.71
C THR A 204 12.32 -16.44 12.68
N CYS A 205 11.48 -15.40 12.66
CA CYS A 205 11.89 -14.16 12.06
C CYS A 205 12.98 -13.58 12.96
N PRO A 206 14.19 -13.30 12.43
CA PRO A 206 15.32 -12.96 13.26
C PRO A 206 15.10 -11.69 14.08
N GLY A 207 15.59 -11.70 15.32
CA GLY A 207 16.16 -10.48 15.91
C GLY A 207 17.45 -10.06 15.16
N GLN A 208 18.23 -11.04 14.65
CA GLN A 208 19.24 -11.01 13.57
C GLN A 208 19.48 -12.45 13.00
N ARG A 209 19.88 -12.57 11.70
CA ARG A 209 19.78 -13.73 10.74
C ARG A 209 20.59 -15.05 11.02
N HIS A 210 20.08 -16.24 10.59
CA HIS A 210 20.72 -17.31 9.72
C HIS A 210 20.05 -18.74 9.72
N VAL A 211 20.13 -19.51 8.60
CA VAL A 211 19.20 -20.61 8.13
C VAL A 211 19.85 -21.98 7.75
N LEU A 212 19.10 -23.12 7.79
CA LEU A 212 19.29 -24.40 7.03
C LEU A 212 17.95 -25.23 6.82
N GLN A 213 17.87 -26.16 5.83
CA GLN A 213 16.67 -26.88 5.25
C GLN A 213 16.74 -28.44 5.17
N GLN A 214 15.59 -29.14 4.94
CA GLN A 214 15.45 -30.50 4.30
C GLN A 214 13.99 -30.89 3.81
N ASN A 215 13.84 -31.88 2.88
CA ASN A 215 12.62 -32.22 2.04
C ASN A 215 12.10 -33.70 2.12
N GLU A 216 10.84 -34.00 1.67
CA GLU A 216 10.24 -35.36 1.47
C GLU A 216 9.16 -35.47 0.32
N THR A 217 8.68 -36.69 -0.03
CA THR A 217 7.93 -37.11 -1.26
C THR A 217 6.55 -37.78 -1.00
N ASN A 218 5.58 -37.73 -1.94
CA ASN A 218 4.24 -38.38 -1.84
C ASN A 218 3.93 -39.40 -2.98
N ASP A 219 3.00 -40.34 -2.74
CA ASP A 219 2.52 -41.37 -3.68
C ASP A 219 1.47 -40.88 -4.72
N ALA A 220 1.29 -41.64 -5.82
CA ALA A 220 0.47 -41.26 -6.99
C ALA A 220 -1.06 -41.26 -6.73
N THR A 221 -1.77 -40.25 -7.23
CA THR A 221 -3.23 -40.04 -7.07
C THR A 221 -3.90 -39.43 -8.31
N ASP A 222 -5.24 -39.31 -8.32
CA ASP A 222 -6.00 -38.70 -9.43
C ASP A 222 -5.99 -37.16 -9.39
N TRP A 223 -5.95 -36.59 -8.19
CA TRP A 223 -5.85 -35.16 -7.92
C TRP A 223 -5.29 -34.95 -6.52
N VAL A 224 -4.63 -33.81 -6.31
CA VAL A 224 -4.08 -33.40 -5.01
C VAL A 224 -4.65 -32.04 -4.64
N LEU A 225 -5.12 -31.91 -3.39
CA LEU A 225 -5.52 -30.63 -2.80
C LEU A 225 -4.50 -30.24 -1.74
N LEU A 226 -3.84 -29.10 -1.94
CA LEU A 226 -2.92 -28.50 -0.99
C LEU A 226 -3.61 -27.33 -0.30
N LEU A 227 -3.56 -27.33 1.02
CA LEU A 227 -4.08 -26.27 1.88
C LEU A 227 -2.90 -25.68 2.65
N VAL A 228 -2.59 -24.40 2.41
CA VAL A 228 -1.49 -23.70 3.07
C VAL A 228 -2.06 -22.60 3.95
N THR A 229 -1.76 -22.68 5.25
CA THR A 229 -2.14 -21.70 6.27
C THR A 229 -0.88 -21.21 6.97
N ALA A 230 -0.85 -19.95 7.37
CA ALA A 230 0.26 -19.39 8.14
C ALA A 230 -0.25 -18.49 9.27
N ALA A 231 0.57 -18.33 10.30
CA ALA A 231 0.35 -17.40 11.38
C ALA A 231 1.71 -16.96 11.94
N SER A 232 1.72 -15.83 12.64
CA SER A 232 2.89 -15.35 13.40
C SER A 232 2.50 -15.11 14.86
N SER A 233 3.48 -14.83 15.70
CA SER A 233 3.25 -14.47 17.11
C SER A 233 2.90 -12.99 17.28
N PHE A 234 2.78 -12.22 16.18
CA PHE A 234 2.40 -10.80 16.23
C PHE A 234 1.02 -10.65 16.87
N SER A 235 0.97 -9.98 18.02
CA SER A 235 -0.28 -9.68 18.75
C SER A 235 -0.52 -8.18 18.88
N GLY A 236 0.00 -7.39 17.92
CA GLY A 236 -0.11 -5.95 17.88
C GLY A 236 1.23 -5.21 18.09
N PRO A 237 1.28 -3.92 17.73
CA PRO A 237 2.50 -3.12 17.62
C PRO A 237 3.22 -2.85 18.95
N PHE A 238 2.58 -3.13 20.09
CA PHE A 238 3.08 -2.79 21.43
C PHE A 238 3.46 -4.00 22.27
N ILE A 239 3.28 -5.21 21.74
CA ILE A 239 3.57 -6.46 22.46
C ILE A 239 4.77 -7.10 21.79
N ASN A 240 5.84 -7.31 22.55
CA ASN A 240 6.98 -8.07 22.06
C ASN A 240 6.51 -9.49 21.69
N PRO A 241 6.84 -10.02 20.51
CA PRO A 241 6.51 -11.39 20.10
C PRO A 241 6.84 -12.47 21.15
N SER A 242 7.91 -12.30 21.93
CA SER A 242 8.28 -13.24 23.00
C SER A 242 7.31 -13.27 24.18
N ASN A 243 6.51 -12.21 24.35
CA ASN A 243 5.46 -12.09 25.37
C ASN A 243 4.06 -12.38 24.81
N SER A 244 3.96 -12.71 23.52
CA SER A 244 2.69 -13.01 22.87
C SER A 244 2.06 -14.25 23.47
N LYS A 245 0.72 -14.23 23.61
CA LYS A 245 -0.07 -15.41 23.97
C LYS A 245 -0.53 -16.19 22.74
N ILE A 246 -0.19 -15.71 21.55
CA ILE A 246 -0.49 -16.38 20.29
C ILE A 246 0.58 -17.43 20.06
N ASP A 247 0.15 -18.69 20.08
CA ASP A 247 0.94 -19.79 19.54
C ASP A 247 0.66 -19.91 18.02
N PRO A 248 1.63 -19.57 17.15
CA PRO A 248 1.42 -19.55 15.70
C PRO A 248 1.02 -20.91 15.14
N GLU A 249 1.61 -21.99 15.67
CA GLU A 249 1.31 -23.35 15.23
C GLU A 249 -0.16 -23.70 15.53
N SER A 250 -0.62 -23.46 16.76
CA SER A 250 -2.02 -23.68 17.13
C SER A 250 -3.01 -22.89 16.25
N VAL A 251 -2.66 -21.66 15.85
CA VAL A 251 -3.51 -20.85 14.96
C VAL A 251 -3.52 -21.42 13.55
N ALA A 252 -2.35 -21.73 12.98
CA ALA A 252 -2.24 -22.33 11.65
C ALA A 252 -2.98 -23.67 11.59
N LEU A 253 -2.76 -24.56 12.56
CA LEU A 253 -3.46 -25.85 12.64
C LEU A 253 -4.97 -25.69 12.82
N ARG A 254 -5.44 -24.66 13.54
CA ARG A 254 -6.88 -24.38 13.65
C ARG A 254 -7.47 -24.00 12.30
N ASN A 255 -6.83 -23.09 11.56
CA ASN A 255 -7.27 -22.68 10.23
C ASN A 255 -7.25 -23.86 9.23
N LEU A 256 -6.20 -24.69 9.31
CA LEU A 256 -6.08 -25.90 8.51
C LEU A 256 -7.21 -26.89 8.84
N ASN A 257 -7.48 -27.16 10.12
CA ASN A 257 -8.53 -28.08 10.55
C ASN A 257 -9.95 -27.60 10.17
N MET A 258 -10.19 -26.29 10.20
CA MET A 258 -11.45 -25.70 9.71
C MET A 258 -11.63 -25.91 8.20
N SER A 259 -10.54 -25.98 7.44
CA SER A 259 -10.55 -26.12 5.98
C SER A 259 -10.48 -27.58 5.52
N ARG A 260 -9.86 -28.47 6.28
CA ARG A 260 -9.59 -29.86 5.92
C ARG A 260 -10.84 -30.69 5.64
N ASN A 261 -11.93 -30.42 6.37
CA ASN A 261 -13.21 -31.13 6.19
C ASN A 261 -14.16 -30.43 5.21
N VAL A 262 -13.67 -29.41 4.50
CA VAL A 262 -14.43 -28.67 3.49
C VAL A 262 -13.93 -29.08 2.11
N THR A 263 -14.85 -29.40 1.21
CA THR A 263 -14.48 -29.78 -0.16
C THR A 263 -13.91 -28.59 -0.93
N PHE A 264 -13.11 -28.86 -1.98
CA PHE A 264 -12.60 -27.82 -2.86
C PHE A 264 -13.72 -26.90 -3.40
N ASP A 265 -14.83 -27.47 -3.86
CA ASP A 265 -15.94 -26.70 -4.43
C ASP A 265 -16.61 -25.80 -3.39
N GLN A 266 -16.70 -26.25 -2.12
CA GLN A 266 -17.19 -25.43 -1.02
C GLN A 266 -16.21 -24.30 -0.66
N LEU A 267 -14.91 -24.58 -0.60
CA LEU A 267 -13.87 -23.57 -0.38
C LEU A 267 -13.90 -22.51 -1.48
N LYS A 268 -13.99 -22.94 -2.74
CA LYS A 268 -14.07 -22.07 -3.92
C LYS A 268 -15.37 -21.25 -3.91
N ALA A 269 -16.52 -21.86 -3.62
CA ALA A 269 -17.79 -21.14 -3.56
C ALA A 269 -17.79 -20.04 -2.48
N ALA A 270 -17.23 -20.31 -1.31
CA ALA A 270 -17.10 -19.33 -0.24
C ALA A 270 -16.12 -18.20 -0.61
N HIS A 271 -14.97 -18.55 -1.22
CA HIS A 271 -14.01 -17.58 -1.76
C HIS A 271 -14.66 -16.64 -2.79
N LEU A 272 -15.33 -17.20 -3.79
CA LEU A 272 -16.02 -16.42 -4.82
C LEU A 272 -17.07 -15.50 -4.22
N LYS A 273 -17.89 -16.00 -3.29
CA LYS A 273 -18.92 -15.19 -2.63
C LYS A 273 -18.33 -13.99 -1.89
N ASP A 274 -17.21 -14.17 -1.16
CA ASP A 274 -16.52 -13.08 -0.47
C ASP A 274 -15.91 -12.08 -1.46
N TYR A 275 -15.08 -12.58 -2.38
CA TYR A 275 -14.33 -11.75 -3.30
C TYR A 275 -15.23 -10.98 -4.27
N GLN A 276 -16.19 -11.65 -4.90
CA GLN A 276 -17.11 -11.04 -5.87
C GLN A 276 -18.04 -10.02 -5.21
N GLY A 277 -18.35 -10.21 -3.92
CA GLY A 277 -19.11 -9.24 -3.11
C GLY A 277 -18.42 -7.87 -3.00
N LEU A 278 -17.10 -7.80 -3.24
CA LEU A 278 -16.32 -6.56 -3.32
C LEU A 278 -16.02 -6.18 -4.77
N PHE A 279 -15.50 -7.12 -5.55
CA PHE A 279 -14.96 -6.84 -6.88
C PHE A 279 -16.03 -6.36 -7.86
N HIS A 280 -17.21 -7.00 -7.89
CA HIS A 280 -18.30 -6.69 -8.83
C HIS A 280 -19.07 -5.40 -8.50
N ARG A 281 -18.70 -4.66 -7.44
CA ARG A 281 -19.33 -3.39 -7.09
C ARG A 281 -19.08 -2.27 -8.10
N VAL A 282 -18.04 -2.37 -8.94
CA VAL A 282 -17.71 -1.39 -9.98
C VAL A 282 -17.36 -2.10 -11.28
N SER A 283 -17.91 -1.59 -12.37
CA SER A 283 -17.55 -1.96 -13.73
C SER A 283 -17.10 -0.71 -14.50
N LEU A 284 -16.01 -0.84 -15.24
CA LEU A 284 -15.50 0.19 -16.15
C LEU A 284 -15.45 -0.42 -17.54
N ILE A 285 -16.14 0.20 -18.49
CA ILE A 285 -16.19 -0.24 -19.89
C ILE A 285 -15.91 0.99 -20.76
N LEU A 286 -14.74 1.01 -21.39
CA LEU A 286 -14.24 2.07 -22.27
C LEU A 286 -14.24 1.64 -23.73
N SER A 287 -14.01 0.36 -23.99
CA SER A 287 -14.11 -0.24 -25.31
C SER A 287 -15.57 -0.57 -25.63
N HIS A 288 -16.04 -0.12 -26.79
CA HIS A 288 -17.39 -0.41 -27.31
C HIS A 288 -17.41 -1.49 -28.40
N ALA A 289 -16.25 -2.00 -28.81
CA ALA A 289 -16.15 -3.09 -29.76
C ALA A 289 -16.58 -4.41 -29.09
N PRO A 290 -17.51 -5.22 -29.65
CA PRO A 290 -17.75 -6.56 -29.12
C PRO A 290 -16.40 -7.27 -28.93
N ALA A 291 -16.28 -8.08 -27.87
CA ALA A 291 -15.08 -8.91 -27.69
C ALA A 291 -14.85 -9.67 -29.01
N ILE A 292 -13.75 -9.34 -29.69
CA ILE A 292 -13.25 -10.06 -30.88
C ILE A 292 -14.10 -9.78 -32.15
N GLU A 293 -13.48 -9.14 -33.16
CA GLU A 293 -13.90 -9.34 -34.55
C GLU A 293 -13.81 -10.84 -34.84
N LYS A 294 -14.95 -11.49 -35.06
CA LYS A 294 -15.03 -12.87 -35.56
C LYS A 294 -14.38 -12.97 -36.95
N THR A 295 -13.06 -13.08 -36.99
CA THR A 295 -12.35 -13.58 -38.16
C THR A 295 -12.30 -15.11 -38.04
N ASN A 296 -13.20 -15.77 -38.77
CA ASN A 296 -13.18 -17.20 -39.16
C ASN A 296 -12.73 -18.22 -38.08
N LEU A 297 -13.69 -18.59 -37.24
CA LEU A 297 -13.65 -19.53 -36.10
C LEU A 297 -13.42 -21.03 -36.43
N ASN A 298 -12.60 -21.42 -37.40
CA ASN A 298 -12.42 -22.86 -37.71
C ASN A 298 -10.99 -23.41 -37.74
N GLU A 299 -9.93 -22.61 -37.55
CA GLU A 299 -8.57 -23.17 -37.55
C GLU A 299 -7.70 -22.48 -36.48
N THR A 300 -7.33 -23.22 -35.43
CA THR A 300 -6.31 -22.92 -34.40
C THR A 300 -6.62 -21.83 -33.36
N GLY A 301 -6.74 -22.25 -32.09
CA GLY A 301 -6.50 -21.53 -30.83
C GLY A 301 -6.84 -20.05 -30.70
N GLU A 302 -7.76 -19.71 -29.79
CA GLU A 302 -8.02 -18.34 -29.32
C GLU A 302 -6.71 -17.58 -29.04
N ALA A 303 -6.38 -16.59 -29.88
CA ALA A 303 -5.24 -15.70 -29.64
C ALA A 303 -5.63 -14.60 -28.63
N ILE A 304 -5.84 -14.97 -27.36
CA ILE A 304 -5.80 -13.97 -26.28
C ILE A 304 -4.36 -13.46 -26.23
N LYS A 305 -4.14 -12.23 -26.68
CA LYS A 305 -2.82 -11.59 -26.64
C LYS A 305 -2.28 -11.60 -25.20
N ILE A 306 -1.02 -11.98 -25.04
CA ILE A 306 -0.32 -11.97 -23.76
C ILE A 306 -0.31 -10.53 -23.23
N THR A 307 -0.52 -10.36 -21.92
CA THR A 307 -0.70 -9.02 -21.34
C THR A 307 0.56 -8.16 -21.49
N ALA A 308 1.74 -8.75 -21.40
CA ALA A 308 3.01 -8.05 -21.66
C ALA A 308 3.09 -7.47 -23.08
N GLU A 309 2.60 -8.17 -24.10
CA GLU A 309 2.58 -7.66 -25.48
C GLU A 309 1.60 -6.49 -25.63
N ARG A 310 0.46 -6.55 -24.93
CA ARG A 310 -0.53 -5.46 -24.88
C ARG A 310 0.09 -4.20 -24.27
N VAL A 311 0.84 -4.35 -23.17
CA VAL A 311 1.58 -3.24 -22.53
C VAL A 311 2.65 -2.68 -23.48
N ASN A 312 3.49 -3.53 -24.06
CA ASN A 312 4.58 -3.12 -24.95
C ASN A 312 4.07 -2.40 -26.22
N SER A 313 2.92 -2.81 -26.73
CA SER A 313 2.32 -2.21 -27.93
C SER A 313 1.42 -1.01 -27.64
N PHE A 314 1.11 -0.69 -26.38
CA PHE A 314 0.12 0.34 -26.04
C PHE A 314 0.41 1.71 -26.65
N ARG A 315 1.70 2.10 -26.71
CA ARG A 315 2.11 3.40 -27.29
C ARG A 315 1.81 3.52 -28.79
N SER A 316 1.84 2.41 -29.52
CA SER A 316 1.59 2.38 -30.97
C SER A 316 0.20 1.86 -31.33
N ASN A 317 -0.47 1.19 -30.40
CA ASN A 317 -1.79 0.60 -30.56
C ASN A 317 -2.55 0.71 -29.23
N GLU A 318 -3.29 1.81 -29.08
CA GLU A 318 -4.11 2.04 -27.88
C GLU A 318 -5.12 0.90 -27.68
N ASP A 319 -5.14 0.35 -26.48
CA ASP A 319 -6.05 -0.74 -26.10
C ASP A 319 -6.90 -0.28 -24.90
N PRO A 320 -8.09 0.29 -25.12
CA PRO A 320 -8.95 0.73 -24.03
C PRO A 320 -9.34 -0.40 -23.07
N SER A 321 -9.36 -1.65 -23.54
CA SER A 321 -9.61 -2.81 -22.67
C SER A 321 -8.42 -3.16 -21.77
N LEU A 322 -7.20 -2.71 -22.11
CA LEU A 322 -6.04 -2.80 -21.21
C LEU A 322 -6.16 -1.76 -20.08
N VAL A 323 -6.72 -0.59 -20.37
CA VAL A 323 -7.01 0.43 -19.35
C VAL A 323 -8.09 -0.05 -18.39
N GLU A 324 -9.15 -0.69 -18.90
CA GLU A 324 -10.16 -1.38 -18.08
C GLU A 324 -9.51 -2.44 -17.17
N LEU A 325 -8.64 -3.29 -17.74
CA LEU A 325 -7.91 -4.32 -17.01
C LEU A 325 -7.01 -3.71 -15.92
N LEU A 326 -6.23 -2.67 -16.23
CA LEU A 326 -5.34 -2.02 -15.27
C LEU A 326 -6.11 -1.37 -14.11
N PHE A 327 -7.23 -0.71 -14.41
CA PHE A 327 -8.13 -0.14 -13.40
C PHE A 327 -8.66 -1.23 -12.46
N GLN A 328 -9.16 -2.33 -13.02
CA GLN A 328 -9.68 -3.45 -12.23
C GLN A 328 -8.57 -4.21 -11.50
N TYR A 329 -7.35 -4.25 -12.05
CA TYR A 329 -6.19 -4.85 -11.40
C TYR A 329 -5.80 -4.09 -10.13
N GLY A 330 -5.87 -2.75 -10.13
CA GLY A 330 -5.67 -1.96 -8.90
C GLY A 330 -6.68 -2.30 -7.80
N ARG A 331 -7.96 -2.47 -8.15
CA ARG A 331 -9.01 -2.93 -7.21
C ARG A 331 -8.75 -4.34 -6.71
N TYR A 332 -8.39 -5.26 -7.60
CA TYR A 332 -8.03 -6.64 -7.27
C TYR A 332 -6.89 -6.67 -6.25
N LEU A 333 -5.78 -5.97 -6.53
CA LEU A 333 -4.61 -5.95 -5.65
C LEU A 333 -5.00 -5.45 -4.25
N LEU A 334 -5.77 -4.35 -4.17
CA LEU A 334 -6.22 -3.80 -2.90
C LEU A 334 -7.09 -4.80 -2.09
N ILE A 335 -8.05 -5.47 -2.74
CA ILE A 335 -8.86 -6.53 -2.10
C ILE A 335 -7.95 -7.67 -1.60
N SER A 336 -6.92 -8.01 -2.36
CA SER A 336 -6.01 -9.11 -2.04
C SER A 336 -4.92 -8.77 -1.01
N CYS A 337 -4.65 -7.50 -0.72
CA CYS A 337 -3.60 -7.07 0.22
C CYS A 337 -4.09 -6.21 1.40
N SER A 338 -5.37 -5.84 1.46
CA SER A 338 -5.92 -5.06 2.57
C SER A 338 -7.38 -5.44 2.86
N ARG A 339 -7.61 -6.10 3.99
CA ARG A 339 -8.93 -6.56 4.45
C ARG A 339 -9.12 -6.24 5.93
N PRO A 340 -10.37 -6.09 6.42
CA PRO A 340 -10.62 -5.92 7.85
C PRO A 340 -9.84 -6.91 8.72
N GLY A 341 -9.08 -6.40 9.69
CA GLY A 341 -8.25 -7.18 10.61
C GLY A 341 -6.84 -7.53 10.11
N THR A 342 -6.42 -7.07 8.93
CA THR A 342 -5.05 -7.27 8.41
C THR A 342 -4.15 -6.06 8.68
N GLN A 343 -2.87 -6.15 8.35
CA GLN A 343 -1.97 -4.99 8.30
C GLN A 343 -2.23 -4.14 7.05
N VAL A 344 -1.63 -2.95 7.03
CA VAL A 344 -1.72 -2.06 5.87
C VAL A 344 -0.98 -2.63 4.65
N SER A 345 -1.54 -2.43 3.46
CA SER A 345 -0.84 -2.60 2.19
C SER A 345 0.45 -1.78 2.19
N ASN A 346 1.60 -2.45 2.27
CA ASN A 346 2.91 -1.83 2.31
C ASN A 346 3.39 -1.43 0.88
N LEU A 347 4.65 -1.05 0.69
CA LEU A 347 5.18 -0.65 -0.64
C LEU A 347 4.98 -1.70 -1.74
N GLN A 348 4.89 -2.98 -1.38
CA GLN A 348 4.69 -4.10 -2.30
C GLN A 348 3.34 -4.81 -2.07
N GLY A 349 2.38 -4.13 -1.41
CA GLY A 349 1.13 -4.75 -0.97
C GLY A 349 1.38 -5.70 0.18
N ILE A 350 1.46 -7.00 -0.15
CA ILE A 350 1.91 -8.07 0.73
C ILE A 350 2.88 -9.03 0.04
N TRP A 351 3.34 -8.74 -1.19
CA TRP A 351 4.14 -9.69 -1.97
C TRP A 351 5.60 -9.25 -2.05
N ASN A 352 6.49 -9.95 -1.37
CA ASN A 352 7.92 -9.65 -1.31
C ASN A 352 8.74 -10.94 -1.34
N GLN A 353 9.80 -10.98 -2.17
CA GLN A 353 10.73 -12.12 -2.23
C GLN A 353 12.04 -11.90 -1.46
N ASP A 354 12.35 -10.67 -1.06
CA ASP A 354 13.69 -10.30 -0.60
C ASP A 354 13.75 -10.13 0.92
N LEU A 355 14.83 -10.63 1.54
CA LEU A 355 15.10 -10.37 2.96
C LEU A 355 15.57 -8.92 3.22
N SER A 356 15.94 -8.21 2.15
CA SER A 356 16.39 -6.82 2.14
C SER A 356 15.73 -6.08 0.97
N PRO A 357 14.40 -5.95 0.97
CA PRO A 357 13.68 -5.29 -0.11
C PRO A 357 13.99 -3.79 -0.15
N ALA A 358 13.82 -3.18 -1.32
CA ALA A 358 13.96 -1.74 -1.49
C ALA A 358 13.06 -1.00 -0.47
N TRP A 359 13.66 -0.02 0.21
CA TRP A 359 13.01 0.76 1.29
C TRP A 359 12.29 -0.09 2.34
N GLN A 360 12.86 -1.26 2.66
CA GLN A 360 12.37 -2.21 3.66
C GLN A 360 10.98 -2.77 3.38
N SER A 361 10.41 -2.49 2.20
CA SER A 361 8.99 -2.67 1.89
C SER A 361 8.08 -2.09 2.99
N ALA A 362 8.54 -1.01 3.63
CA ALA A 362 7.88 -0.39 4.78
C ALA A 362 6.69 0.51 4.35
N PRO A 363 5.81 0.92 5.26
CA PRO A 363 4.85 1.99 4.97
C PRO A 363 5.55 3.36 4.91
N HIS A 364 5.65 3.94 3.70
CA HIS A 364 6.15 5.30 3.46
C HIS A 364 5.00 6.29 3.41
N LEU A 365 5.04 7.27 4.30
CA LEU A 365 3.94 8.16 4.69
C LEU A 365 4.05 9.55 4.07
N ASN A 366 4.96 9.76 3.11
CA ASN A 366 5.14 11.01 2.37
C ASN A 366 4.61 10.94 0.93
N ILE A 367 3.86 9.89 0.57
CA ILE A 367 3.00 9.77 -0.63
C ILE A 367 2.49 8.32 -0.78
N ASN A 368 3.35 7.33 -0.56
CA ASN A 368 3.14 5.96 -1.02
C ASN A 368 1.96 5.26 -0.31
N LEU A 369 1.94 5.27 1.03
CA LEU A 369 0.87 4.64 1.78
C LEU A 369 -0.46 5.34 1.50
N GLN A 370 -0.47 6.66 1.37
CA GLN A 370 -1.68 7.39 0.99
C GLN A 370 -2.18 6.95 -0.39
N MET A 371 -1.27 6.84 -1.36
CA MET A 371 -1.58 6.40 -2.72
C MET A 371 -2.18 4.99 -2.77
N ASN A 372 -1.66 4.07 -1.94
CA ASN A 372 -2.22 2.71 -1.83
C ASN A 372 -3.72 2.72 -1.49
N TYR A 373 -4.18 3.73 -0.73
CA TYR A 373 -5.55 3.81 -0.25
C TYR A 373 -6.43 4.84 -0.97
N TRP A 374 -5.89 5.65 -1.91
CA TRP A 374 -6.70 6.57 -2.73
C TRP A 374 -7.84 5.86 -3.47
N PRO A 375 -7.68 4.64 -4.01
CA PRO A 375 -8.78 3.97 -4.69
C PRO A 375 -9.89 3.50 -3.76
N THR A 376 -9.65 3.30 -2.45
CA THR A 376 -10.57 2.60 -1.53
C THR A 376 -12.01 3.12 -1.61
N LEU A 377 -12.21 4.41 -1.28
CA LEU A 377 -13.52 5.05 -1.25
C LEU A 377 -14.11 5.30 -2.64
N PRO A 378 -13.44 5.98 -3.60
CA PRO A 378 -14.01 6.22 -4.93
C PRO A 378 -14.25 4.94 -5.73
N CYS A 379 -13.53 3.86 -5.40
CA CYS A 379 -13.76 2.53 -5.97
C CYS A 379 -14.63 1.64 -5.05
N ASN A 380 -15.44 2.16 -4.13
CA ASN A 380 -16.44 1.35 -3.41
C ASN A 380 -15.87 0.10 -2.68
N LEU A 381 -14.69 0.28 -2.06
CA LEU A 381 -13.96 -0.69 -1.24
C LEU A 381 -13.66 -0.06 0.14
N GLY A 382 -14.65 0.59 0.76
CA GLY A 382 -14.47 1.33 2.01
C GLY A 382 -13.99 0.45 3.17
N GLU A 383 -14.40 -0.82 3.20
CA GLU A 383 -13.99 -1.81 4.19
C GLU A 383 -12.49 -2.17 4.06
N CYS A 384 -11.89 -2.04 2.87
CA CYS A 384 -10.45 -2.22 2.66
C CYS A 384 -9.63 -1.05 3.24
N GLN A 385 -10.26 0.02 3.75
CA GLN A 385 -9.56 1.12 4.41
C GLN A 385 -9.37 0.88 5.92
N GLU A 386 -10.05 -0.10 6.51
CA GLU A 386 -9.98 -0.39 7.95
C GLU A 386 -8.55 -0.62 8.46
N PRO A 387 -7.67 -1.39 7.78
CA PRO A 387 -6.28 -1.54 8.21
C PRO A 387 -5.51 -0.21 8.33
N LEU A 388 -5.80 0.76 7.46
CA LEU A 388 -5.18 2.08 7.53
C LEU A 388 -5.64 2.85 8.77
N ILE A 389 -6.93 2.77 9.10
CA ILE A 389 -7.51 3.43 10.27
C ILE A 389 -6.91 2.85 11.56
N ASP A 390 -6.81 1.52 11.65
CA ASP A 390 -6.17 0.83 12.78
C ASP A 390 -4.69 1.21 12.91
N PHE A 391 -3.99 1.31 11.78
CA PHE A 391 -2.59 1.74 11.76
C PHE A 391 -2.43 3.20 12.23
N ILE A 392 -3.30 4.11 11.81
CA ILE A 392 -3.32 5.50 12.31
C ILE A 392 -3.54 5.53 13.83
N ALA A 393 -4.45 4.71 14.35
CA ALA A 393 -4.68 4.61 15.78
C ALA A 393 -3.45 4.12 16.54
N ALA A 394 -2.73 3.12 16.01
CA ALA A 394 -1.48 2.64 16.58
C ALA A 394 -0.38 3.72 16.54
N LEU A 395 -0.24 4.42 15.42
CA LEU A 395 0.70 5.53 15.26
C LEU A 395 0.42 6.64 16.26
N ALA A 396 -0.85 6.97 16.53
CA ALA A 396 -1.21 8.00 17.50
C ALA A 396 -0.72 7.67 18.92
N VAL A 397 -0.72 6.39 19.33
CA VAL A 397 -0.23 5.97 20.65
C VAL A 397 1.27 6.25 20.81
N ASN A 398 2.10 5.78 19.88
CA ASN A 398 3.54 6.03 19.93
C ASN A 398 3.87 7.49 19.61
N GLY A 399 3.19 8.07 18.63
CA GLY A 399 3.33 9.45 18.21
C GLY A 399 2.99 10.47 19.28
N THR A 400 2.12 10.14 20.24
CA THR A 400 1.87 10.98 21.43
C THR A 400 3.12 11.10 22.29
N LYS A 401 3.88 10.00 22.45
CA LYS A 401 5.14 10.00 23.20
C LYS A 401 6.20 10.82 22.45
N THR A 402 6.28 10.62 21.13
CA THR A 402 7.21 11.37 20.26
C THR A 402 6.91 12.87 20.27
N ALA A 403 5.65 13.29 20.13
CA ALA A 403 5.25 14.69 20.21
C ALA A 403 5.69 15.33 21.55
N LYS A 404 5.41 14.63 22.66
CA LYS A 404 5.75 15.10 24.00
C LYS A 404 7.26 15.19 24.25
N ILE A 405 8.01 14.15 23.90
CA ILE A 405 9.44 14.05 24.25
C ILE A 405 10.31 14.81 23.25
N ASN A 406 10.08 14.63 21.95
CA ASN A 406 10.95 15.18 20.91
C ASN A 406 10.62 16.64 20.58
N TYR A 407 9.34 17.03 20.69
CA TYR A 407 8.89 18.37 20.27
C TYR A 407 8.30 19.22 21.39
N GLN A 408 8.06 18.63 22.58
CA GLN A 408 7.42 19.31 23.71
C GLN A 408 6.04 19.88 23.37
N THR A 409 5.32 19.20 22.47
CA THR A 409 3.99 19.59 22.00
C THR A 409 2.90 18.66 22.56
N SER A 410 1.66 19.13 22.54
CA SER A 410 0.48 18.29 22.71
C SER A 410 0.25 17.42 21.47
N GLY A 411 -0.73 16.52 21.54
CA GLY A 411 -1.16 15.74 20.39
C GLY A 411 -0.22 14.58 20.04
N TRP A 412 -0.20 14.18 18.77
CA TRP A 412 0.67 13.11 18.27
C TRP A 412 1.26 13.43 16.90
N VAL A 413 2.43 12.87 16.61
CA VAL A 413 3.18 13.07 15.36
C VAL A 413 3.74 11.75 14.83
N THR A 414 3.88 11.65 13.51
CA THR A 414 4.64 10.58 12.83
C THR A 414 5.28 11.17 11.59
N HIS A 415 6.46 10.64 11.23
CA HIS A 415 7.30 11.14 10.14
C HIS A 415 7.07 10.40 8.83
N HIS A 416 7.97 10.56 7.85
CA HIS A 416 7.79 10.04 6.49
C HIS A 416 7.78 8.50 6.37
N VAL A 417 8.16 7.74 7.39
CA VAL A 417 8.22 6.28 7.30
C VAL A 417 7.93 5.64 8.66
N SER A 418 7.26 4.49 8.63
CA SER A 418 6.93 3.68 9.81
C SER A 418 7.13 2.19 9.50
N ASP A 419 6.65 1.32 10.37
CA ASP A 419 6.72 -0.14 10.27
C ASP A 419 5.58 -0.78 11.10
N ILE A 420 5.52 -2.10 11.13
CA ILE A 420 4.50 -2.86 11.86
C ILE A 420 4.45 -2.52 13.37
N TRP A 421 5.52 -1.96 13.94
CA TRP A 421 5.60 -1.61 15.36
C TRP A 421 5.13 -0.17 15.65
N ALA A 422 4.52 0.47 14.65
CA ALA A 422 4.04 1.84 14.72
C ALA A 422 5.16 2.82 15.11
N LYS A 423 6.33 2.68 14.47
CA LYS A 423 7.43 3.65 14.57
C LYS A 423 6.93 5.06 14.25
N SER A 424 7.24 6.01 15.14
CA SER A 424 6.80 7.41 15.01
C SER A 424 7.93 8.43 14.91
N SER A 425 9.18 8.04 15.17
CA SER A 425 10.36 8.91 15.01
C SER A 425 10.72 9.15 13.54
N ALA A 426 11.50 10.19 13.29
CA ALA A 426 12.18 10.40 12.02
C ALA A 426 13.04 9.18 11.65
N PHE A 427 13.36 9.03 10.37
CA PHE A 427 14.33 8.03 9.92
C PHE A 427 15.76 8.45 10.29
N ASN A 428 16.71 7.56 10.04
CA ASN A 428 18.09 7.68 10.51
C ASN A 428 19.05 8.33 9.50
N GLU A 429 18.57 8.77 8.34
CA GLU A 429 19.39 9.34 7.28
C GLU A 429 18.67 10.45 6.52
N ASP A 430 19.45 11.33 5.90
CA ASP A 430 19.08 12.43 5.00
C ASP A 430 17.88 13.32 5.40
N ALA A 431 18.18 14.58 5.69
CA ALA A 431 17.20 15.57 6.10
C ALA A 431 16.16 15.86 5.02
N LYS A 432 16.43 15.59 3.73
CA LYS A 432 15.47 15.83 2.64
C LYS A 432 14.21 14.96 2.72
N TYR A 433 14.22 13.91 3.54
CA TYR A 433 13.04 13.09 3.80
C TYR A 433 12.83 12.78 5.29
N ALA A 434 13.88 12.61 6.10
CA ALA A 434 13.74 12.13 7.47
C ALA A 434 12.96 13.08 8.38
N VAL A 435 13.26 14.37 8.32
CA VAL A 435 12.77 15.38 9.29
C VAL A 435 11.45 16.02 8.83
N TRP A 436 10.53 15.20 8.34
CA TRP A 436 9.22 15.63 7.86
C TRP A 436 8.08 15.16 8.78
N PRO A 437 7.63 15.99 9.76
CA PRO A 437 6.67 15.60 10.78
C PRO A 437 5.20 15.74 10.34
N MET A 438 4.90 15.53 9.06
CA MET A 438 3.55 15.66 8.50
C MET A 438 2.94 14.34 8.02
N GLY A 439 3.66 13.21 8.16
CA GLY A 439 3.17 11.90 7.72
C GLY A 439 1.87 11.51 8.42
N GLY A 440 1.84 11.61 9.76
CA GLY A 440 0.61 11.37 10.53
C GLY A 440 -0.53 12.32 10.17
N ALA A 441 -0.22 13.58 9.88
CA ALA A 441 -1.21 14.58 9.48
C ALA A 441 -1.80 14.29 8.10
N TRP A 442 -0.98 13.90 7.12
CA TRP A 442 -1.51 13.50 5.81
C TRP A 442 -2.37 12.22 5.94
N LEU A 443 -1.93 11.21 6.69
CA LEU A 443 -2.78 10.02 6.92
C LEU A 443 -4.15 10.37 7.51
N CYS A 444 -4.24 11.39 8.37
CA CYS A 444 -5.50 11.81 8.96
C CYS A 444 -6.52 12.36 7.96
N THR A 445 -6.14 12.77 6.73
CA THR A 445 -7.13 13.19 5.73
C THR A 445 -8.08 12.06 5.38
N HIS A 446 -7.59 10.82 5.35
CA HIS A 446 -8.38 9.62 5.12
C HIS A 446 -9.48 9.40 6.18
N LEU A 447 -9.29 9.86 7.43
CA LEU A 447 -10.30 9.72 8.48
C LEU A 447 -11.53 10.58 8.19
N TRP A 448 -11.31 11.81 7.73
CA TRP A 448 -12.40 12.70 7.36
C TRP A 448 -13.05 12.26 6.04
N GLU A 449 -12.26 11.86 5.05
CA GLU A 449 -12.76 11.32 3.78
C GLU A 449 -13.64 10.09 4.01
N HIS A 450 -13.23 9.15 4.88
CA HIS A 450 -14.02 7.97 5.21
C HIS A 450 -15.40 8.36 5.73
N TYR A 451 -15.47 9.31 6.66
CA TYR A 451 -16.75 9.85 7.12
C TYR A 451 -17.54 10.55 6.00
N GLN A 452 -16.90 11.31 5.11
CA GLN A 452 -17.62 11.98 4.01
C GLN A 452 -18.27 10.99 3.04
N TYR A 453 -17.67 9.81 2.84
CA TYR A 453 -18.23 8.76 2.00
C TYR A 453 -19.28 7.90 2.74
N SER A 454 -19.07 7.58 4.02
CA SER A 454 -19.94 6.68 4.78
C SER A 454 -21.09 7.41 5.50
N LEU A 455 -20.88 8.67 5.85
CA LEU A 455 -21.68 9.47 6.78
C LEU A 455 -21.88 8.79 8.15
N ASP A 456 -21.00 7.86 8.53
CA ASP A 456 -21.06 7.16 9.80
C ASP A 456 -20.63 8.07 10.96
N LYS A 457 -21.63 8.59 11.68
CA LYS A 457 -21.42 9.48 12.82
C LYS A 457 -20.79 8.77 14.03
N GLU A 458 -20.99 7.46 14.19
CA GLU A 458 -20.35 6.72 15.28
C GLU A 458 -18.88 6.51 14.99
N PHE A 459 -18.52 6.17 13.74
CA PHE A 459 -17.12 6.19 13.30
C PHE A 459 -16.48 7.57 13.51
N LEU A 460 -17.17 8.64 13.07
CA LEU A 460 -16.67 10.01 13.23
C LEU A 460 -16.42 10.33 14.71
N LYS A 461 -17.36 10.00 15.59
CA LYS A 461 -17.31 10.34 17.01
C LYS A 461 -16.27 9.52 17.77
N ASN A 462 -16.22 8.22 17.53
CA ASN A 462 -15.47 7.26 18.36
C ASN A 462 -14.05 7.01 17.84
N THR A 463 -13.81 7.21 16.53
CA THR A 463 -12.54 6.90 15.89
C THR A 463 -11.91 8.12 15.23
N ALA A 464 -12.57 8.73 14.22
CA ALA A 464 -11.94 9.77 13.42
C ALA A 464 -11.68 11.07 14.21
N TYR A 465 -12.67 11.57 14.96
CA TYR A 465 -12.55 12.84 15.69
C TYR A 465 -11.44 12.81 16.75
N PRO A 466 -11.31 11.79 17.63
CA PRO A 466 -10.20 11.73 18.60
C PRO A 466 -8.81 11.73 17.93
N LEU A 467 -8.65 11.01 16.81
CA LEU A 467 -7.39 10.96 16.07
C LEU A 467 -7.08 12.30 15.39
N LEU A 468 -8.06 12.90 14.72
CA LEU A 468 -7.96 14.24 14.11
C LEU A 468 -7.68 15.31 15.16
N GLU A 469 -8.33 15.26 16.32
CA GLU A 469 -8.14 16.20 17.43
C GLU A 469 -6.71 16.12 17.97
N GLY A 470 -6.20 14.90 18.20
CA GLY A 470 -4.82 14.68 18.61
C GLY A 470 -3.81 15.19 17.58
N CYS A 471 -4.05 14.99 16.28
CA CYS A 471 -3.18 15.49 15.23
C CYS A 471 -3.22 17.03 15.15
N ALA A 472 -4.42 17.62 15.20
CA ALA A 472 -4.60 19.06 15.12
C ALA A 472 -3.99 19.80 16.33
N LEU A 473 -4.00 19.18 17.52
CA LEU A 473 -3.29 19.68 18.70
C LEU A 473 -1.78 19.76 18.47
N PHE A 474 -1.17 18.72 17.90
CA PHE A 474 0.24 18.73 17.53
C PHE A 474 0.54 19.88 16.55
N LEU A 475 -0.22 19.97 15.45
CA LEU A 475 0.00 20.99 14.43
C LEU A 475 -0.17 22.41 15.00
N ALA A 476 -1.16 22.63 15.87
CA ALA A 476 -1.37 23.94 16.50
C ALA A 476 -0.26 24.35 17.48
N ASP A 477 0.43 23.38 18.10
CA ASP A 477 1.60 23.63 18.96
C ASP A 477 2.92 23.66 18.16
N TRP A 478 2.96 23.00 16.99
CA TRP A 478 4.11 22.99 16.08
C TRP A 478 4.31 24.32 15.37
N LEU A 479 3.22 25.02 15.07
CA LEU A 479 3.23 26.35 14.49
C LEU A 479 3.87 27.38 15.44
N THR A 480 4.89 28.08 14.94
CA THR A 480 5.56 29.17 15.68
C THR A 480 5.31 30.52 15.04
N GLU A 481 5.49 31.60 15.80
CA GLU A 481 5.47 32.96 15.26
C GLU A 481 6.54 33.12 14.18
N GLY A 482 6.09 33.45 12.97
CA GLY A 482 6.91 33.58 11.78
C GLY A 482 7.03 35.01 11.29
N ARG A 483 7.38 35.16 10.02
CA ARG A 483 7.57 36.46 9.36
C ARG A 483 6.22 37.04 8.94
N ASN A 484 6.15 38.37 8.86
CA ASN A 484 4.99 39.12 8.33
C ASN A 484 3.65 38.82 9.04
N GLY A 485 3.69 38.40 10.31
CA GLY A 485 2.50 38.10 11.11
C GLY A 485 1.89 36.70 10.88
N TYR A 486 2.48 35.90 9.99
CA TYR A 486 2.07 34.52 9.75
C TYR A 486 2.66 33.56 10.79
N LEU A 487 1.98 32.43 10.96
CA LEU A 487 2.50 31.27 11.66
C LEU A 487 3.28 30.39 10.69
N GLU A 488 4.42 29.88 11.13
CA GLU A 488 5.34 29.08 10.32
C GLU A 488 5.56 27.68 10.91
N THR A 489 5.75 26.68 10.05
CA THR A 489 6.42 25.42 10.43
C THR A 489 7.93 25.61 10.32
N ASN A 490 8.68 25.18 11.33
CA ASN A 490 10.15 25.24 11.35
C ASN A 490 10.72 24.18 12.32
N PRO A 491 11.57 23.25 11.85
CA PRO A 491 11.96 23.01 10.46
C PRO A 491 10.81 22.53 9.57
N SER A 492 11.00 22.67 8.26
CA SER A 492 10.08 22.23 7.22
C SER A 492 10.87 21.80 5.98
N ILE A 493 10.40 20.76 5.30
CA ILE A 493 10.99 20.25 4.05
C ILE A 493 9.91 20.00 3.00
N SER A 494 10.29 19.91 1.72
CA SER A 494 9.41 19.41 0.67
C SER A 494 9.93 18.04 0.25
N PRO A 495 9.31 16.92 0.67
CA PRO A 495 9.79 15.59 0.33
C PRO A 495 9.87 15.41 -1.20
N GLU A 496 10.94 14.86 -1.78
CA GLU A 496 12.28 14.59 -1.20
C GLU A 496 13.31 15.49 -1.86
N HIS A 497 12.98 16.77 -1.91
CA HIS A 497 13.56 17.74 -2.82
C HIS A 497 14.48 18.71 -2.06
N SER A 498 15.49 19.19 -2.78
CA SER A 498 16.43 20.21 -2.32
C SER A 498 16.24 21.49 -3.11
N PHE A 499 16.76 22.59 -2.59
CA PHE A 499 16.86 23.88 -3.25
C PHE A 499 18.29 24.41 -3.17
N ILE A 500 18.67 25.33 -4.05
CA ILE A 500 19.93 26.07 -3.93
C ILE A 500 19.77 27.12 -2.82
N ALA A 501 20.57 27.01 -1.76
CA ALA A 501 20.55 27.96 -0.66
C ALA A 501 21.04 29.35 -1.13
N PRO A 502 20.30 30.44 -0.86
CA PRO A 502 20.74 31.78 -1.22
C PRO A 502 22.09 32.13 -0.59
N ASP A 503 22.90 32.92 -1.30
CA ASP A 503 24.18 33.46 -0.83
C ASP A 503 25.22 32.39 -0.38
N SER A 504 25.00 31.12 -0.75
CA SER A 504 25.83 29.97 -0.31
C SER A 504 26.94 29.57 -1.29
N GLY A 505 27.02 30.22 -2.45
CA GLY A 505 27.91 29.82 -3.55
C GLY A 505 27.43 28.58 -4.32
N GLY A 506 26.12 28.32 -4.37
CA GLY A 506 25.52 27.22 -5.12
C GLY A 506 25.34 25.92 -4.34
N GLN A 507 25.44 25.96 -3.00
CA GLN A 507 25.23 24.78 -2.16
C GLN A 507 23.74 24.46 -2.05
N GLN A 508 23.42 23.16 -2.02
CA GLN A 508 22.06 22.69 -1.81
C GLN A 508 21.70 22.65 -0.33
N ALA A 509 20.43 22.88 -0.03
CA ALA A 509 19.80 22.67 1.26
C ALA A 509 18.41 22.04 1.04
N SER A 510 17.88 21.35 2.06
CA SER A 510 16.52 20.80 2.02
C SER A 510 15.65 21.31 3.17
N VAL A 511 16.27 21.76 4.26
CA VAL A 511 15.59 22.27 5.45
C VAL A 511 15.35 23.78 5.35
N SER A 512 14.10 24.16 5.51
CA SER A 512 13.60 25.53 5.47
C SER A 512 12.47 25.74 6.47
N TYR A 513 11.54 26.63 6.17
CA TYR A 513 10.33 26.89 6.94
C TYR A 513 9.12 26.92 6.00
N SER A 514 7.97 26.45 6.49
CA SER A 514 6.66 26.59 5.84
C SER A 514 6.64 26.24 4.36
N THR A 515 7.10 25.04 3.99
CA THR A 515 6.89 24.53 2.63
C THR A 515 5.41 24.53 2.30
N THR A 516 5.08 24.68 1.02
CA THR A 516 3.68 24.74 0.58
C THR A 516 2.93 23.46 0.95
N MET A 517 3.63 22.32 0.97
CA MET A 517 3.06 21.05 1.40
C MET A 517 2.64 21.07 2.87
N ASP A 518 3.54 21.45 3.79
CA ASP A 518 3.23 21.52 5.23
C ASP A 518 2.01 22.39 5.49
N VAL A 519 2.00 23.61 4.92
CA VAL A 519 0.92 24.57 5.12
C VAL A 519 -0.41 24.05 4.54
N SER A 520 -0.35 23.36 3.40
CA SER A 520 -1.55 22.78 2.78
C SER A 520 -2.11 21.62 3.61
N ILE A 521 -1.27 20.72 4.12
CA ILE A 521 -1.69 19.62 5.00
C ILE A 521 -2.31 20.17 6.29
N ILE A 522 -1.68 21.16 6.93
CA ILE A 522 -2.21 21.81 8.13
C ILE A 522 -3.59 22.41 7.85
N ARG A 523 -3.75 23.07 6.70
CA ARG A 523 -5.02 23.65 6.29
C ARG A 523 -6.11 22.59 6.15
N GLU A 524 -5.83 21.46 5.50
CA GLU A 524 -6.79 20.35 5.38
C GLU A 524 -7.21 19.80 6.74
N ILE A 525 -6.26 19.52 7.64
CA ILE A 525 -6.56 18.96 8.97
C ILE A 525 -7.33 19.95 9.84
N PHE A 526 -6.97 21.23 9.79
CA PHE A 526 -7.71 22.28 10.50
C PHE A 526 -9.15 22.43 9.97
N MET A 527 -9.36 22.32 8.66
CA MET A 527 -10.71 22.35 8.08
C MET A 527 -11.51 21.08 8.43
N ALA A 528 -10.86 19.91 8.40
CA ALA A 528 -11.48 18.63 8.75
C ALA A 528 -11.95 18.60 10.20
N ILE A 529 -11.13 19.04 11.17
CA ILE A 529 -11.51 19.06 12.59
C ILE A 529 -12.59 20.11 12.89
N ILE A 530 -12.57 21.28 12.24
CA ILE A 530 -13.67 22.27 12.35
C ILE A 530 -14.99 21.66 11.87
N SER A 531 -14.97 21.01 10.70
CA SER A 531 -16.16 20.39 10.10
C SER A 531 -16.66 19.21 10.94
N SER A 532 -15.74 18.39 11.44
CA SER A 532 -16.07 17.27 12.34
C SER A 532 -16.69 17.78 13.65
N ALA A 533 -16.15 18.86 14.22
CA ALA A 533 -16.68 19.46 15.44
C ALA A 533 -18.10 20.01 15.23
N GLU A 534 -18.37 20.62 14.07
CA GLU A 534 -19.73 21.09 13.73
C GLU A 534 -20.73 19.93 13.65
N VAL A 535 -20.38 18.84 12.94
CA VAL A 535 -21.22 17.64 12.82
C VAL A 535 -21.54 17.03 14.19
N LEU A 536 -20.56 17.02 15.10
CA LEU A 536 -20.68 16.43 16.43
C LEU A 536 -21.22 17.40 17.51
N GLY A 537 -21.53 18.65 17.15
CA GLY A 537 -21.97 19.66 18.12
C GLY A 537 -20.89 20.06 19.14
N LYS A 538 -19.61 19.98 18.75
CA LYS A 538 -18.41 20.30 19.56
C LYS A 538 -17.74 21.63 19.14
N SER A 539 -18.44 22.51 18.42
CA SER A 539 -17.86 23.77 17.91
C SER A 539 -17.37 24.73 19.01
N ASP A 540 -17.89 24.60 20.24
CA ASP A 540 -17.49 25.40 21.40
C ASP A 540 -16.29 24.81 22.17
N SER A 541 -15.66 23.75 21.66
CA SER A 541 -14.42 23.21 22.26
C SER A 541 -13.31 24.26 22.25
N THR A 542 -12.38 24.19 23.21
CA THR A 542 -11.26 25.15 23.29
C THR A 542 -10.34 25.11 22.07
N LEU A 543 -10.28 23.96 21.38
CA LEU A 543 -9.44 23.74 20.22
C LEU A 543 -9.95 24.47 18.98
N VAL A 544 -11.26 24.47 18.70
CA VAL A 544 -11.83 25.03 17.47
C VAL A 544 -11.53 26.53 17.31
N PRO A 545 -11.70 27.41 18.30
CA PRO A 545 -11.30 28.81 18.22
C PRO A 545 -9.79 29.00 18.02
N LYS A 546 -8.96 28.20 18.71
CA LYS A 546 -7.48 28.24 18.56
C LYS A 546 -7.10 27.94 17.11
N ILE A 547 -7.68 26.89 16.54
CA ILE A 547 -7.43 26.47 15.16
C ILE A 547 -7.94 27.50 14.15
N LYS A 548 -9.16 28.04 14.31
CA LYS A 548 -9.68 29.09 13.42
C LYS A 548 -8.76 30.31 13.39
N LYS A 549 -8.23 30.72 14.56
CA LYS A 549 -7.24 31.81 14.65
C LYS A 549 -5.94 31.45 13.93
N ALA A 550 -5.41 30.24 14.14
CA ALA A 550 -4.20 29.79 13.48
C ALA A 550 -4.35 29.70 11.95
N LEU A 551 -5.48 29.15 11.48
CA LEU A 551 -5.82 29.01 10.05
C LEU A 551 -5.79 30.36 9.31
N SER A 552 -6.31 31.42 9.93
CA SER A 552 -6.30 32.78 9.36
C SER A 552 -4.90 33.40 9.25
N ARG A 553 -3.91 32.79 9.91
CA ARG A 553 -2.51 33.23 9.97
C ARG A 553 -1.57 32.26 9.27
N LEU A 554 -2.05 31.25 8.57
CA LEU A 554 -1.21 30.42 7.72
C LEU A 554 -0.82 31.19 6.46
N THR A 555 0.41 30.96 5.97
CA THR A 555 0.88 31.54 4.71
C THR A 555 -0.06 31.16 3.56
N PRO A 556 -0.48 32.11 2.71
CA PRO A 556 -1.23 31.79 1.50
C PRO A 556 -0.36 31.03 0.50
N ILE A 557 -0.99 30.39 -0.49
CA ILE A 557 -0.25 29.78 -1.59
C ILE A 557 0.36 30.90 -2.43
N MET A 558 1.67 30.84 -2.65
CA MET A 558 2.43 31.86 -3.35
C MET A 558 2.77 31.42 -4.77
N ILE A 559 2.76 32.37 -5.70
CA ILE A 559 3.13 32.15 -7.11
C ILE A 559 4.55 32.68 -7.31
N ALA A 560 5.43 31.84 -7.85
CA ALA A 560 6.81 32.14 -8.19
C ALA A 560 6.94 33.11 -9.37
N LYS A 561 8.14 33.64 -9.60
CA LYS A 561 8.38 34.59 -10.71
C LYS A 561 8.17 33.96 -12.09
N ASP A 562 8.36 32.65 -12.20
CA ASP A 562 8.12 31.86 -13.42
C ASP A 562 6.65 31.41 -13.55
N HIS A 563 5.74 31.97 -12.74
CA HIS A 563 4.32 31.68 -12.71
C HIS A 563 3.96 30.25 -12.28
N THR A 564 4.86 29.52 -11.61
CA THR A 564 4.52 28.25 -10.95
C THR A 564 4.08 28.46 -9.49
N ILE A 565 3.56 27.41 -8.86
CA ILE A 565 3.41 27.41 -7.39
C ILE A 565 4.79 27.36 -6.75
N MET A 566 5.06 28.20 -5.75
CA MET A 566 6.29 28.10 -4.96
C MET A 566 6.28 26.81 -4.16
N GLU A 567 7.33 26.01 -4.25
CA GLU A 567 7.45 24.77 -3.46
C GLU A 567 7.83 25.05 -1.99
N TRP A 568 8.69 26.04 -1.77
CA TRP A 568 9.11 26.53 -0.46
C TRP A 568 8.53 27.93 -0.18
N ALA A 569 8.71 28.42 1.06
CA ALA A 569 8.25 29.76 1.45
C ALA A 569 8.99 30.92 0.74
N GLN A 570 10.05 30.63 -0.02
CA GLN A 570 10.78 31.55 -0.88
C GLN A 570 10.90 30.94 -2.28
N ASP A 571 11.06 31.81 -3.27
CA ASP A 571 11.35 31.45 -4.66
C ASP A 571 12.81 31.01 -4.80
N PHE A 572 13.16 29.87 -4.19
CA PHE A 572 14.49 29.28 -4.29
C PHE A 572 14.73 28.68 -5.67
N GLU A 573 16.00 28.68 -6.10
CA GLU A 573 16.40 27.98 -7.33
C GLU A 573 16.30 26.47 -7.15
N ASP A 574 15.69 25.82 -8.13
CA ASP A 574 15.41 24.38 -8.18
C ASP A 574 16.57 23.64 -8.88
N PRO A 575 17.36 22.82 -8.15
CA PRO A 575 18.47 22.06 -8.72
C PRO A 575 18.03 20.84 -9.54
N GLU A 576 16.78 20.39 -9.41
CA GLU A 576 16.28 19.17 -10.05
C GLU A 576 14.86 19.44 -10.59
N VAL A 577 14.75 20.26 -11.63
CA VAL A 577 13.46 20.72 -12.21
C VAL A 577 12.51 19.57 -12.59
N HIS A 578 13.02 18.38 -12.89
CA HIS A 578 12.23 17.17 -13.20
C HIS A 578 12.14 16.16 -12.04
N HIS A 579 12.31 16.60 -10.79
CA HIS A 579 12.18 15.73 -9.64
C HIS A 579 10.79 15.09 -9.54
N ARG A 580 10.75 13.85 -9.06
CA ARG A 580 9.56 12.99 -9.12
C ARG A 580 8.41 13.45 -8.22
N HIS A 581 8.71 14.14 -7.12
CA HIS A 581 7.70 14.62 -6.19
C HIS A 581 7.11 15.96 -6.63
N LEU A 582 5.80 16.06 -6.41
CA LEU A 582 4.96 17.24 -6.64
C LEU A 582 4.32 17.68 -5.30
N SER A 583 5.09 17.59 -4.22
CA SER A 583 4.66 17.80 -2.82
C SER A 583 3.89 19.12 -2.60
N HIS A 584 4.34 20.20 -3.25
CA HIS A 584 3.68 21.50 -3.19
C HIS A 584 2.31 21.58 -3.91
N LEU A 585 1.94 20.54 -4.67
CA LEU A 585 0.63 20.41 -5.30
C LEU A 585 -0.33 19.53 -4.47
N PHE A 586 0.04 19.12 -3.25
CA PHE A 586 -0.84 18.36 -2.36
C PHE A 586 -2.23 19.01 -2.22
N GLY A 587 -2.30 20.34 -2.13
CA GLY A 587 -3.58 21.06 -2.00
C GLY A 587 -4.52 20.93 -3.21
N LEU A 588 -4.00 20.57 -4.39
CA LEU A 588 -4.79 20.20 -5.58
C LEU A 588 -5.30 18.76 -5.47
N TYR A 589 -4.40 17.85 -5.10
CA TYR A 589 -4.71 16.44 -4.91
C TYR A 589 -3.62 15.78 -4.04
N PRO A 590 -3.99 14.96 -3.03
CA PRO A 590 -5.36 14.59 -2.64
C PRO A 590 -6.09 15.62 -1.77
N GLY A 591 -5.46 16.77 -1.46
CA GLY A 591 -6.12 17.88 -0.76
C GLY A 591 -7.27 18.50 -1.56
N HIS A 592 -8.04 19.36 -0.90
CA HIS A 592 -9.25 20.01 -1.41
C HIS A 592 -9.18 21.54 -1.31
N THR A 593 -8.01 22.09 -0.99
CA THR A 593 -7.78 23.52 -0.76
C THR A 593 -7.47 24.30 -2.04
N ILE A 594 -7.11 23.63 -3.14
CA ILE A 594 -6.96 24.22 -4.47
C ILE A 594 -8.00 23.57 -5.40
N THR A 595 -8.96 24.37 -5.86
CA THR A 595 -9.98 23.90 -6.81
C THR A 595 -10.18 24.89 -7.95
N MET A 596 -10.55 24.41 -9.13
CA MET A 596 -10.83 25.26 -10.29
C MET A 596 -11.91 26.32 -9.99
N GLN A 597 -12.90 25.96 -9.17
CA GLN A 597 -14.03 26.82 -8.83
C GLN A 597 -13.64 27.93 -7.85
N LYS A 598 -12.82 27.64 -6.84
CA LYS A 598 -12.43 28.61 -5.80
C LYS A 598 -11.17 29.39 -6.15
N ASN A 599 -10.27 28.81 -6.94
CA ASN A 599 -8.90 29.30 -7.12
C ASN A 599 -8.40 29.22 -8.58
N PRO A 600 -9.11 29.77 -9.59
CA PRO A 600 -8.75 29.59 -10.99
C PRO A 600 -7.32 30.09 -11.33
N GLY A 601 -6.88 31.23 -10.79
CA GLY A 601 -5.52 31.74 -11.02
C GLY A 601 -4.41 30.91 -10.35
N ILE A 602 -4.70 30.26 -9.21
CA ILE A 602 -3.76 29.30 -8.60
C ILE A 602 -3.70 28.05 -9.46
N CYS A 603 -4.82 27.60 -10.05
CA CYS A 603 -4.84 26.43 -10.92
C CYS A 603 -4.05 26.63 -12.22
N GLU A 604 -3.95 27.86 -12.73
CA GLU A 604 -3.04 28.19 -13.83
C GLU A 604 -1.57 27.98 -13.40
N ALA A 605 -1.20 28.46 -12.21
CA ALA A 605 0.14 28.22 -11.67
C ALA A 605 0.43 26.74 -11.37
N VAL A 606 -0.58 25.97 -10.96
CA VAL A 606 -0.51 24.51 -10.85
C VAL A 606 -0.21 23.87 -12.21
N ALA A 607 -0.89 24.28 -13.28
CA ALA A 607 -0.63 23.77 -14.61
C ALA A 607 0.80 24.07 -15.07
N ASN A 608 1.30 25.28 -14.76
CA ASN A 608 2.70 25.65 -15.02
C ASN A 608 3.68 24.79 -14.20
N SER A 609 3.39 24.52 -12.92
CA SER A 609 4.19 23.59 -12.10
C SER A 609 4.27 22.18 -12.71
N LEU A 610 3.14 21.65 -13.18
CA LEU A 610 3.08 20.33 -13.83
C LEU A 610 3.88 20.31 -15.14
N TYR A 611 3.74 21.36 -15.97
CA TYR A 611 4.51 21.50 -17.20
C TYR A 611 6.02 21.61 -16.93
N LYS A 612 6.41 22.38 -15.91
CA LYS A 612 7.80 22.53 -15.46
C LYS A 612 8.38 21.19 -15.00
N ARG A 613 7.63 20.38 -14.25
CA ARG A 613 8.05 19.01 -13.88
C ARG A 613 8.22 18.08 -15.06
N GLY A 614 7.38 18.20 -16.08
CA GLY A 614 7.42 17.39 -17.29
C GLY A 614 6.49 16.17 -17.24
N LEU A 615 6.27 15.57 -18.42
CA LEU A 615 5.26 14.54 -18.66
C LEU A 615 5.74 13.09 -18.43
N HIS A 616 7.00 12.89 -18.01
CA HIS A 616 7.66 11.57 -18.00
C HIS A 616 8.14 11.11 -16.61
N ASN A 617 7.75 11.79 -15.54
CA ASN A 617 8.24 11.47 -14.20
C ASN A 617 7.44 10.33 -13.56
N THR A 618 7.90 9.09 -13.78
CA THR A 618 8.07 7.98 -12.80
C THR A 618 8.09 6.64 -13.53
N MET A 619 9.28 6.10 -13.81
CA MET A 619 9.53 4.65 -13.92
C MET A 619 10.97 4.24 -13.53
N SER A 620 11.89 5.16 -13.29
CA SER A 620 13.32 4.83 -13.11
C SER A 620 13.80 4.62 -11.66
N ASN A 621 13.03 5.01 -10.63
CA ASN A 621 13.51 5.00 -9.24
C ASN A 621 12.63 4.20 -8.26
N CYS A 622 11.83 3.24 -8.74
CA CYS A 622 11.05 2.31 -7.89
C CYS A 622 11.31 0.83 -8.24
N THR A 623 12.48 0.51 -8.81
CA THR A 623 13.00 -0.86 -8.93
C THR A 623 14.06 -1.12 -7.89
#